data_AF-E4Z467-F1
#
_entry.id   AF-E4Z467-F1
#
_cell.length_a   1.000
_cell.length_b   1.000
_cell.length_c   1.000
_cell.angle_alpha   90.00
_cell.angle_beta   90.00
_cell.angle_gamma   90.00
#
_symmetry.space_group_name_H-M   'P 1'
#
loop_
_entity.id
_entity.type
_entity.pdbx_description
1 polymer ?
#
loop_
_entity_poly.entity_id
_entity_poly.type
_entity_poly.pdbx_seq_one_letter_code
_entity_poly.pdbx_strand_id
1 'polypeptide(L)'
;MLYHYLPESHMKLHYYACNGVHTLDIFQTLQSSARPSSDPVNDAINGWKLCRRCSNHEFENDEKIAYNYDLENEICSNEYGSVERAICECDRNFLSTLRSLEIPSADSEFATDPRDCESATVIQVEDISCCYNRQQNLMTAFHQIRQCCSDEGVVMPAGKCPAETPEDIQKDTFFTAEEIKDIENDRINIAEFDASN
;
A
#
# COMPACT_ATOMS: atom_id res chain seq x y z
N MET A 1 -2.56 -18.47 1.10
CA MET A 1 -3.71 -18.30 2.01
C MET A 1 -5.06 -18.45 1.31
N LEU A 2 -5.43 -17.57 0.37
CA LEU A 2 -6.75 -17.59 -0.30
C LEU A 2 -7.14 -18.94 -0.93
N TYR A 3 -6.21 -19.60 -1.64
CA TYR A 3 -6.46 -20.92 -2.23
C TYR A 3 -6.87 -21.99 -1.20
N HIS A 4 -6.39 -21.90 0.03
CA HIS A 4 -6.70 -22.86 1.10
C HIS A 4 -8.12 -22.64 1.66
N TYR A 5 -8.49 -21.39 1.93
CA TYR A 5 -9.74 -21.07 2.63
C TYR A 5 -10.92 -20.75 1.70
N LEU A 6 -10.66 -20.25 0.50
CA LEU A 6 -11.67 -19.88 -0.49
C LEU A 6 -11.29 -20.45 -1.87
N PRO A 7 -11.14 -21.78 -2.03
CA PRO A 7 -10.64 -22.38 -3.26
C PRO A 7 -11.50 -22.05 -4.49
N GLU A 8 -12.82 -22.07 -4.34
CA GLU A 8 -13.76 -21.76 -5.43
C GLU A 8 -13.75 -20.27 -5.81
N SER A 9 -13.59 -19.39 -4.82
CA SER A 9 -13.56 -17.94 -5.04
C SER A 9 -12.21 -17.47 -5.55
N HIS A 10 -11.11 -18.11 -5.14
CA HIS A 10 -9.75 -17.76 -5.55
C HIS A 10 -9.65 -17.65 -7.08
N MET A 11 -10.16 -18.64 -7.81
CA MET A 11 -10.14 -18.61 -9.28
C MET A 11 -11.01 -17.50 -9.86
N LYS A 12 -12.15 -17.18 -9.24
CA LYS A 12 -13.06 -16.12 -9.68
C LYS A 12 -12.43 -14.74 -9.52
N LEU A 13 -11.67 -14.53 -8.44
CA LEU A 13 -11.05 -13.24 -8.12
C LEU A 13 -10.00 -12.78 -9.15
N HIS A 14 -9.32 -13.70 -9.84
CA HIS A 14 -8.32 -13.38 -10.88
C HIS A 14 -8.90 -12.70 -12.14
N TYR A 15 -10.22 -12.69 -12.26
CA TYR A 15 -10.96 -12.11 -13.38
C TYR A 15 -12.11 -11.22 -12.90
N TYR A 16 -12.13 -10.87 -11.61
CA TYR A 16 -13.24 -10.15 -11.02
C TYR A 16 -13.08 -8.64 -11.20
N ALA A 17 -14.03 -8.03 -11.91
CA ALA A 17 -14.03 -6.59 -12.19
C ALA A 17 -12.66 -6.07 -12.68
N CYS A 18 -12.37 -4.79 -12.49
CA CYS A 18 -11.13 -4.19 -13.01
C CYS A 18 -9.92 -4.36 -12.09
N ASN A 19 -10.14 -4.52 -10.78
CA ASN A 19 -9.04 -4.73 -9.85
C ASN A 19 -8.59 -6.19 -9.76
N GLY A 20 -9.44 -7.16 -10.11
CA GLY A 20 -9.08 -8.58 -10.13
C GLY A 20 -8.45 -9.04 -11.44
N VAL A 21 -8.91 -8.48 -12.56
CA VAL A 21 -8.43 -8.78 -13.93
C VAL A 21 -6.90 -8.65 -14.04
N HIS A 22 -6.30 -9.61 -14.76
CA HIS A 22 -4.85 -9.77 -14.92
C HIS A 22 -4.10 -10.11 -13.63
N THR A 23 -4.52 -11.21 -12.99
CA THR A 23 -3.71 -12.05 -12.07
C THR A 23 -3.53 -11.56 -10.64
N LEU A 24 -4.40 -10.66 -10.14
CA LEU A 24 -4.21 -10.08 -8.80
C LEU A 24 -2.80 -9.44 -8.66
N ASP A 25 -2.24 -8.92 -9.76
CA ASP A 25 -0.93 -8.29 -9.72
C ASP A 25 -0.99 -7.02 -8.86
N ILE A 26 -0.19 -7.01 -7.80
CA ILE A 26 -0.12 -5.91 -6.86
C ILE A 26 0.58 -4.70 -7.46
N PHE A 27 1.39 -4.83 -8.52
CA PHE A 27 2.12 -3.71 -9.12
C PHE A 27 1.41 -3.11 -10.33
N GLN A 28 0.44 -3.83 -10.92
CA GLN A 28 -0.35 -3.32 -12.03
C GLN A 28 -1.28 -2.16 -11.59
N THR A 29 -1.23 -1.04 -12.31
CA THR A 29 -1.97 0.20 -12.03
C THR A 29 -3.43 -0.08 -11.67
N LEU A 30 -3.94 0.60 -10.64
CA LEU A 30 -5.32 0.47 -10.19
C LEU A 30 -6.24 0.98 -11.29
N GLN A 31 -7.13 0.12 -11.78
CA GLN A 31 -8.07 0.46 -12.82
C GLN A 31 -9.42 0.76 -12.16
N SER A 32 -9.86 2.02 -12.22
CA SER A 32 -11.23 2.35 -11.89
C SER A 32 -12.13 1.88 -13.02
N SER A 33 -13.11 1.04 -12.70
CA SER A 33 -14.20 0.78 -13.65
C SER A 33 -15.08 2.02 -13.79
N ALA A 34 -15.62 2.27 -14.99
CA ALA A 34 -16.76 3.17 -15.21
C ALA A 34 -18.09 2.63 -14.60
N ARG A 35 -18.04 1.51 -13.88
CA ARG A 35 -19.16 0.82 -13.25
C ARG A 35 -19.49 1.42 -11.86
N PRO A 36 -20.71 1.20 -11.33
CA PRO A 36 -21.19 1.96 -10.20
C PRO A 36 -20.31 1.75 -8.95
N SER A 37 -20.27 2.81 -8.14
CA SER A 37 -19.47 3.01 -6.93
C SER A 37 -19.76 2.06 -5.75
N SER A 38 -20.14 0.81 -6.01
CA SER A 38 -20.51 -0.14 -4.95
C SER A 38 -20.33 -1.59 -5.39
N ASP A 39 -19.10 -1.98 -5.75
CA ASP A 39 -18.71 -3.39 -5.86
C ASP A 39 -17.75 -3.72 -4.71
N PRO A 40 -18.27 -4.22 -3.57
CA PRO A 40 -17.48 -4.44 -2.36
C PRO A 40 -16.31 -5.42 -2.57
N VAL A 41 -16.44 -6.36 -3.51
CA VAL A 41 -15.37 -7.32 -3.82
C VAL A 41 -14.26 -6.63 -4.61
N ASN A 42 -14.61 -5.79 -5.60
CA ASN A 42 -13.64 -4.99 -6.34
C ASN A 42 -12.90 -4.00 -5.42
N ASP A 43 -13.61 -3.39 -4.48
CA ASP A 43 -13.03 -2.51 -3.46
C ASP A 43 -12.12 -3.26 -2.49
N ALA A 44 -12.51 -4.48 -2.07
CA ALA A 44 -11.67 -5.34 -1.24
C ALA A 44 -10.37 -5.74 -1.95
N ILE A 45 -10.43 -6.09 -3.24
CA ILE A 45 -9.24 -6.39 -4.05
C ILE A 45 -8.35 -5.15 -4.14
N ASN A 46 -8.93 -3.97 -4.39
CA ASN A 46 -8.19 -2.71 -4.45
C ASN A 46 -7.47 -2.40 -3.12
N GLY A 47 -8.18 -2.52 -1.99
CA GLY A 47 -7.62 -2.32 -0.66
C GLY A 47 -6.48 -3.30 -0.35
N TRP A 48 -6.62 -4.57 -0.74
CA TRP A 48 -5.57 -5.56 -0.60
C TRP A 48 -4.32 -5.22 -1.44
N LYS A 49 -4.48 -4.83 -2.71
CA LYS A 49 -3.35 -4.40 -3.56
C LYS A 49 -2.61 -3.21 -2.96
N LEU A 50 -3.35 -2.22 -2.47
CA LEU A 50 -2.79 -1.05 -1.81
C LEU A 50 -2.04 -1.40 -0.51
N CYS A 51 -2.59 -2.27 0.33
CA CYS A 51 -1.92 -2.76 1.54
C CYS A 51 -0.59 -3.45 1.20
N ARG A 52 -0.58 -4.31 0.19
CA ARG A 52 0.61 -5.03 -0.29
C ARG A 52 1.67 -4.06 -0.84
N ARG A 53 1.26 -3.06 -1.63
CA ARG A 53 2.16 -2.00 -2.12
C ARG A 53 2.79 -1.22 -0.97
N CYS A 54 1.99 -0.80 -0.01
CA CYS A 54 2.49 -0.06 1.15
C CYS A 54 3.46 -0.90 1.99
N SER A 55 3.20 -2.21 2.12
CA SER A 55 4.13 -3.12 2.81
C SER A 55 5.45 -3.20 2.06
N ASN A 56 5.41 -3.37 0.74
CA ASN A 56 6.64 -3.39 -0.06
C ASN A 56 7.38 -2.05 -0.03
N HIS A 57 6.67 -0.92 -0.08
CA HIS A 57 7.26 0.41 -0.07
C HIS A 57 7.94 0.73 1.27
N GLU A 58 7.25 0.53 2.40
CA GLU A 58 7.80 0.82 3.74
C GLU A 58 9.09 0.05 4.01
N PHE A 59 9.15 -1.20 3.55
CA PHE A 59 10.27 -2.11 3.82
C PHE A 59 11.25 -2.20 2.63
N GLU A 60 11.16 -1.28 1.67
CA GLU A 60 12.03 -1.19 0.48
C GLU A 60 12.20 -2.54 -0.25
N ASN A 61 11.11 -3.28 -0.43
CA ASN A 61 11.14 -4.63 -0.99
C ASN A 61 10.32 -4.76 -2.28
N ASP A 62 11.02 -5.01 -3.38
CA ASP A 62 10.43 -5.22 -4.70
C ASP A 62 10.29 -6.70 -5.09
N GLU A 63 10.66 -7.62 -4.21
CA GLU A 63 10.67 -9.06 -4.47
C GLU A 63 9.40 -9.78 -3.99
N LYS A 64 9.21 -11.01 -4.50
CA LYS A 64 8.17 -11.91 -3.99
C LYS A 64 8.62 -12.51 -2.67
N ILE A 65 7.99 -12.08 -1.58
CA ILE A 65 8.29 -12.55 -0.23
C ILE A 65 7.38 -13.72 0.17
N ALA A 66 7.99 -14.77 0.74
CA ALA A 66 7.27 -15.83 1.43
C ALA A 66 7.08 -15.47 2.91
N TYR A 67 5.92 -15.77 3.47
CA TYR A 67 5.60 -15.53 4.87
C TYR A 67 5.06 -16.80 5.54
N ASN A 68 5.09 -16.82 6.87
CA ASN A 68 4.58 -17.89 7.70
C ASN A 68 3.18 -17.52 8.23
N TYR A 69 2.23 -18.43 8.02
CA TYR A 69 0.87 -18.32 8.51
C TYR A 69 0.49 -19.60 9.25
N ASP A 70 0.07 -19.44 10.49
CA ASP A 70 -0.44 -20.52 11.32
C ASP A 70 -1.90 -20.79 10.95
N LEU A 71 -2.15 -21.95 10.34
CA LEU A 71 -3.48 -22.36 9.88
C LEU A 71 -4.41 -22.73 11.03
N GLU A 72 -3.89 -23.17 12.17
CA GLU A 72 -4.70 -23.59 13.33
C GLU A 72 -5.22 -22.38 14.09
N ASN A 73 -4.33 -21.41 14.34
CA ASN A 73 -4.69 -20.20 15.07
C ASN A 73 -5.18 -19.06 14.16
N GLU A 74 -5.11 -19.25 12.84
CA GLU A 74 -5.41 -18.25 11.81
C GLU A 74 -4.65 -16.93 12.02
N ILE A 75 -3.37 -16.99 12.43
CA ILE A 75 -2.51 -15.84 12.67
C ILE A 75 -1.29 -15.84 11.76
N CYS A 76 -0.78 -14.66 11.44
CA CYS A 76 0.56 -14.52 10.92
C CYS A 76 1.56 -14.82 12.04
N SER A 77 2.67 -15.51 11.75
CA SER A 77 3.63 -15.93 12.77
C SER A 77 5.01 -15.31 12.62
N ASN A 78 5.26 -14.55 11.54
CA ASN A 78 6.44 -13.71 11.41
C ASN A 78 6.51 -12.63 12.51
N GLU A 79 7.73 -12.15 12.75
CA GLU A 79 8.03 -11.13 13.75
C GLU A 79 7.27 -9.81 13.50
N TYR A 80 6.88 -9.14 14.57
CA TYR A 80 6.27 -7.81 14.49
C TYR A 80 7.27 -6.82 13.89
N GLY A 81 6.82 -5.97 12.97
CA GLY A 81 7.69 -5.02 12.27
C GLY A 81 8.49 -5.62 11.11
N SER A 82 8.20 -6.84 10.68
CA SER A 82 8.79 -7.44 9.47
C SER A 82 7.91 -7.27 8.24
N VAL A 83 8.52 -7.25 7.07
CA VAL A 83 7.81 -7.19 5.78
C VAL A 83 6.97 -8.45 5.53
N GLU A 84 7.45 -9.63 5.91
CA GLU A 84 6.71 -10.89 5.85
C GLU A 84 5.42 -10.80 6.68
N ARG A 85 5.51 -10.21 7.87
CA ARG A 85 4.37 -10.03 8.76
C ARG A 85 3.38 -9.05 8.17
N ALA A 86 3.83 -7.91 7.66
CA ALA A 86 2.97 -6.91 7.04
C ALA A 86 2.21 -7.48 5.83
N ILE A 87 2.91 -8.18 4.93
CA ILE A 87 2.30 -8.85 3.78
C ILE A 87 1.30 -9.91 4.22
N CYS A 88 1.64 -10.70 5.23
CA CYS A 88 0.75 -11.72 5.75
C CYS A 88 -0.54 -11.11 6.34
N GLU A 89 -0.45 -10.03 7.10
CA GLU A 89 -1.63 -9.35 7.66
C GLU A 89 -2.48 -8.69 6.57
N CYS A 90 -1.88 -8.16 5.49
CA CYS A 90 -2.63 -7.72 4.32
C CYS A 90 -3.45 -8.88 3.70
N ASP A 91 -2.82 -10.03 3.48
CA ASP A 91 -3.48 -11.21 2.90
C ASP A 91 -4.58 -11.77 3.85
N ARG A 92 -4.33 -11.75 5.16
CA ARG A 92 -5.28 -12.19 6.19
C ARG A 92 -6.47 -11.25 6.32
N ASN A 93 -6.25 -9.93 6.33
CA ASN A 93 -7.31 -8.94 6.33
C ASN A 93 -8.18 -9.05 5.08
N PHE A 94 -7.57 -9.29 3.92
CA PHE A 94 -8.29 -9.53 2.69
C PHE A 94 -9.14 -10.80 2.75
N LEU A 95 -8.60 -11.92 3.25
CA LEU A 95 -9.36 -13.14 3.47
C LEU A 95 -10.56 -12.91 4.40
N SER A 96 -10.35 -12.22 5.52
CA SER A 96 -11.42 -11.87 6.47
C SER A 96 -12.51 -11.03 5.81
N THR A 97 -12.12 -10.07 4.97
CA THR A 97 -13.06 -9.24 4.22
C THR A 97 -13.85 -10.07 3.21
N LEU A 98 -13.19 -10.94 2.45
CA LEU A 98 -13.88 -11.80 1.48
C LEU A 98 -14.83 -12.80 2.13
N ARG A 99 -14.53 -13.31 3.33
CA ARG A 99 -15.42 -14.21 4.09
C ARG A 99 -16.74 -13.55 4.47
N SER A 100 -16.79 -12.22 4.60
CA SER A 100 -18.02 -11.48 4.92
C SER A 100 -18.79 -11.01 3.69
N LEU A 101 -18.24 -11.20 2.49
CA LEU A 101 -18.85 -10.79 1.23
C LEU A 101 -19.42 -12.00 0.49
N GLU A 102 -20.60 -11.82 -0.09
CA GLU A 102 -21.09 -12.75 -1.11
C GLU A 102 -20.32 -12.45 -2.41
N ILE A 103 -19.47 -13.39 -2.84
CA ILE A 103 -18.69 -13.23 -4.06
C ILE A 103 -19.55 -13.67 -5.24
N PRO A 104 -19.94 -12.73 -6.14
CA PRO A 104 -20.80 -13.06 -7.27
C PRO A 104 -20.19 -14.15 -8.17
N SER A 105 -21.05 -14.87 -8.89
CA SER A 105 -20.59 -15.85 -9.87
C SER A 105 -19.79 -15.17 -10.99
N ALA A 106 -18.95 -15.96 -11.68
CA ALA A 106 -18.18 -15.48 -12.83
C ALA A 106 -19.06 -15.08 -14.05
N ASP A 107 -20.36 -15.41 -14.01
CA ASP A 107 -21.36 -15.00 -15.01
C ASP A 107 -22.19 -13.81 -14.54
N SER A 108 -21.87 -13.23 -13.37
CA SER A 108 -22.57 -12.08 -12.85
C SER A 108 -22.27 -10.83 -13.67
N GLU A 109 -23.12 -9.80 -13.52
CA GLU A 109 -22.90 -8.51 -14.14
C GLU A 109 -21.53 -7.89 -13.81
N PHE A 110 -20.86 -8.33 -12.73
CA PHE A 110 -19.53 -7.91 -12.29
C PHE A 110 -18.36 -8.57 -13.02
N ALA A 111 -18.62 -9.59 -13.84
CA ALA A 111 -17.64 -10.15 -14.77
C ALA A 111 -17.39 -9.14 -15.89
N THR A 112 -16.44 -8.24 -15.66
CA THR A 112 -16.07 -7.19 -16.61
C THR A 112 -15.09 -7.77 -17.62
N ASP A 113 -15.28 -7.48 -18.91
CA ASP A 113 -14.23 -7.71 -19.89
C ASP A 113 -13.03 -6.81 -19.52
N PRO A 114 -11.79 -7.33 -19.42
CA PRO A 114 -10.60 -6.52 -19.17
C PRO A 114 -10.48 -5.26 -20.03
N ARG A 115 -11.06 -5.28 -21.24
CA ARG A 115 -11.06 -4.16 -22.19
C ARG A 115 -12.03 -3.04 -21.82
N ASP A 116 -13.04 -3.32 -21.01
CA ASP A 116 -14.02 -2.35 -20.50
C ASP A 116 -13.51 -1.63 -19.24
N CYS A 117 -12.36 -2.05 -18.73
CA CYS A 117 -11.64 -1.33 -17.70
C CYS A 117 -10.96 -0.14 -18.34
N GLU A 118 -11.56 1.03 -18.18
CA GLU A 118 -10.88 2.28 -18.48
C GLU A 118 -9.56 2.26 -17.71
N SER A 119 -8.45 2.49 -18.43
CA SER A 119 -7.22 2.91 -17.80
C SER A 119 -7.57 4.23 -17.12
N ALA A 120 -7.93 4.15 -15.83
CA ALA A 120 -8.02 5.30 -14.97
C ALA A 120 -6.76 6.10 -15.28
N THR A 121 -6.93 7.38 -15.61
CA THR A 121 -5.85 8.36 -15.60
C THR A 121 -4.97 7.96 -14.46
N VAL A 122 -3.71 7.58 -14.74
CA VAL A 122 -2.77 7.14 -13.71
C VAL A 122 -2.96 8.13 -12.58
N ILE A 123 -3.67 7.73 -11.51
CA ILE A 123 -3.71 8.53 -10.30
C ILE A 123 -2.25 8.45 -9.94
N GLN A 124 -1.52 9.51 -10.25
CA GLN A 124 -0.09 9.51 -10.02
C GLN A 124 0.02 9.12 -8.56
N VAL A 125 0.69 8.00 -8.32
CA VAL A 125 0.83 7.36 -7.01
C VAL A 125 1.37 8.38 -5.99
N GLU A 126 1.92 9.49 -6.49
CA GLU A 126 2.26 10.76 -5.85
C GLU A 126 1.26 11.27 -4.78
N ASP A 127 -0.05 10.97 -4.85
CA ASP A 127 -1.01 11.41 -3.82
C ASP A 127 -1.38 10.36 -2.75
N ILE A 128 -0.92 9.12 -2.93
CA ILE A 128 -1.19 8.02 -2.02
C ILE A 128 0.01 7.83 -1.08
N SER A 129 -0.22 8.02 0.21
CA SER A 129 0.75 7.73 1.27
C SER A 129 0.35 6.48 2.04
N CYS A 130 1.31 5.90 2.77
CA CYS A 130 1.13 4.68 3.54
C CYS A 130 1.14 4.98 5.04
N CYS A 131 0.24 4.33 5.77
CA CYS A 131 0.11 4.44 7.22
C CYS A 131 0.25 3.06 7.85
N TYR A 132 1.29 2.88 8.67
CA TYR A 132 1.60 1.60 9.29
C TYR A 132 1.06 1.50 10.72
N ASN A 133 0.11 0.59 10.94
CA ASN A 133 -0.38 0.28 12.27
C ASN A 133 0.51 -0.77 12.95
N ARG A 134 1.35 -0.36 13.91
CA ARG A 134 2.28 -1.26 14.62
C ARG A 134 1.58 -2.31 15.48
N GLN A 135 0.37 -2.02 15.98
CA GLN A 135 -0.38 -2.98 16.80
C GLN A 135 -0.95 -4.11 15.95
N GLN A 136 -1.46 -3.77 14.76
CA GLN A 136 -2.09 -4.71 13.83
C GLN A 136 -1.13 -5.26 12.78
N ASN A 137 0.07 -4.68 12.64
CA ASN A 137 1.01 -4.92 11.54
C ASN A 137 0.36 -4.73 10.16
N LEU A 138 -0.58 -3.80 10.06
CA LEU A 138 -1.39 -3.60 8.86
C LEU A 138 -1.03 -2.27 8.22
N MET A 139 -0.89 -2.29 6.90
CA MET A 139 -0.67 -1.11 6.09
C MET A 139 -1.98 -0.57 5.54
N THR A 140 -2.20 0.74 5.68
CA THR A 140 -3.36 1.41 5.09
C THR A 140 -2.87 2.52 4.17
N ALA A 141 -3.28 2.46 2.90
CA ALA A 141 -3.06 3.55 1.95
C ALA A 141 -4.09 4.67 2.19
N PHE A 142 -3.66 5.93 2.10
CA PHE A 142 -4.53 7.09 2.27
C PHE A 142 -4.12 8.23 1.34
N HIS A 143 -5.03 9.18 1.13
CA HIS A 143 -4.75 10.35 0.30
C HIS A 143 -4.23 11.51 1.16
N GLN A 144 -2.96 11.90 0.98
CA GLN A 144 -2.27 12.86 1.86
C GLN A 144 -2.92 14.26 1.95
N ILE A 145 -3.60 14.71 0.89
CA ILE A 145 -4.31 15.99 0.86
C ILE A 145 -5.58 15.94 1.74
N ARG A 146 -6.21 14.77 1.88
CA ARG A 146 -7.53 14.61 2.53
C ARG A 146 -7.45 13.93 3.88
N GLN A 147 -6.36 13.24 4.16
CA GLN A 147 -6.17 12.35 5.29
C GLN A 147 -4.71 12.37 5.73
N CYS A 148 -4.44 11.89 6.93
CA CYS A 148 -3.11 11.73 7.49
C CYS A 148 -3.02 10.45 8.32
N CYS A 149 -1.81 10.06 8.67
CA CYS A 149 -1.54 8.96 9.59
C CYS A 149 -1.32 9.51 11.01
N SER A 150 -2.00 8.96 12.00
CA SER A 150 -1.69 9.23 13.41
C SER A 150 -0.38 8.54 13.81
N ASP A 151 0.20 8.94 14.95
CA ASP A 151 1.37 8.25 15.55
C ASP A 151 1.10 6.76 15.84
N GLU A 152 -0.16 6.41 16.14
CA GLU A 152 -0.59 5.02 16.34
C GLU A 152 -0.80 4.22 15.05
N GLY A 153 -0.58 4.83 13.88
CA GLY A 153 -0.81 4.19 12.58
C GLY A 153 -2.28 4.08 12.19
N VAL A 154 -3.10 5.08 12.53
CA VAL A 154 -4.51 5.16 12.17
C VAL A 154 -4.72 6.29 11.16
N VAL A 155 -5.36 5.98 10.03
CA VAL A 155 -5.71 7.01 9.04
C VAL A 155 -6.84 7.88 9.57
N MET A 156 -6.58 9.19 9.63
CA MET A 156 -7.52 10.20 10.13
C MET A 156 -7.87 11.20 9.02
N PRO A 157 -9.07 11.81 9.06
CA PRO A 157 -9.43 12.87 8.13
C PRO A 157 -8.58 14.13 8.36
N ALA A 158 -8.41 14.93 7.31
CA ALA A 158 -7.70 16.20 7.38
C ALA A 158 -8.21 17.08 8.53
N GLY A 159 -7.27 17.68 9.27
CA GLY A 159 -7.56 18.50 10.45
C GLY A 159 -7.72 17.75 11.77
N LYS A 160 -7.60 16.41 11.78
CA LYS A 160 -7.52 15.60 13.01
C LYS A 160 -6.14 15.03 13.31
N CYS A 161 -5.18 15.25 12.42
CA CYS A 161 -3.79 14.87 12.57
C CYS A 161 -3.21 15.54 13.83
N PRO A 162 -2.32 14.86 14.57
CA PRO A 162 -1.46 15.56 15.50
C PRO A 162 -0.77 16.68 14.71
N ALA A 163 -0.83 17.91 15.21
CA ALA A 163 0.05 18.94 14.66
C ALA A 163 1.48 18.48 14.93
N GLU A 164 2.32 18.43 13.89
CA GLU A 164 3.76 18.26 14.06
C GLU A 164 4.20 19.22 15.15
N THR A 165 4.78 18.68 16.23
CA THR A 165 5.30 19.57 17.25
C THR A 165 6.55 20.25 16.67
N PRO A 166 6.89 21.49 17.10
CA PRO A 166 8.13 22.13 16.65
C PRO A 166 9.40 21.30 16.90
N GLU A 167 9.33 20.27 17.76
CA GLU A 167 10.41 19.33 18.06
C GLU A 167 10.58 18.25 16.97
N ASP A 168 9.51 17.93 16.21
CA ASP A 168 9.56 16.96 15.11
C ASP A 168 10.18 17.59 13.84
N ILE A 169 9.88 18.87 13.58
CA ILE A 169 10.47 19.66 12.49
C ILE A 169 11.99 19.84 12.68
N GLN A 170 12.49 19.80 13.92
CA GLN A 170 13.92 19.90 14.22
C GLN A 170 14.69 18.59 13.98
N LYS A 171 14.06 17.43 13.78
CA LYS A 171 14.81 16.20 13.48
C LYS A 171 15.20 16.07 12.01
N ASP A 172 14.42 16.67 11.10
CA ASP A 172 14.68 16.61 9.66
C ASP A 172 15.52 17.78 9.12
N THR A 173 15.97 18.71 9.97
CA THR A 173 16.69 19.93 9.54
C THR A 173 18.10 20.11 10.10
N PHE A 174 18.60 19.20 10.93
CA PHE A 174 19.97 19.28 11.42
C PHE A 174 20.89 18.35 10.64
N PHE A 175 21.47 18.87 9.57
CA PHE A 175 22.81 18.43 9.17
C PHE A 175 23.72 18.58 10.40
N THR A 176 24.43 17.52 10.75
CA THR A 176 25.50 17.56 11.74
C THR A 176 26.53 18.63 11.36
N ALA A 177 27.26 19.17 12.33
CA ALA A 177 28.33 20.13 12.06
C ALA A 177 29.44 19.57 11.14
N GLU A 178 29.52 18.24 11.00
CA GLU A 178 30.37 17.55 10.02
C GLU A 178 29.77 17.60 8.61
N GLU A 179 28.46 17.33 8.45
CA GLU A 179 27.79 17.41 7.15
C GLU A 179 27.73 18.84 6.58
N ILE A 180 27.66 19.87 7.44
CA ILE A 180 27.75 21.28 7.00
C ILE A 180 29.15 21.61 6.47
N LYS A 181 30.21 21.04 7.05
CA LYS A 181 31.60 21.24 6.56
C LYS A 181 31.83 20.58 5.19
N ASP A 182 31.22 19.43 4.96
CA ASP A 182 31.34 18.75 3.67
C ASP A 182 30.60 19.51 2.57
N ILE A 183 29.42 20.07 2.87
CA ILE A 183 28.68 20.96 1.94
C ILE A 183 29.45 22.26 1.65
N GLU A 184 30.11 22.86 2.65
CA GLU A 184 30.92 24.07 2.44
C GLU A 184 32.19 23.79 1.62
N ASN A 185 32.85 22.65 1.82
CA ASN A 185 34.02 22.26 1.04
C ASN A 185 33.67 21.94 -0.43
N ASP A 186 32.52 21.30 -0.68
CA ASP A 186 32.06 21.01 -2.04
C ASP A 186 31.64 22.27 -2.81
N ARG A 187 31.10 23.29 -2.13
CA ARG A 187 30.79 24.58 -2.77
C ARG A 187 32.04 25.38 -3.14
N ILE A 188 33.14 25.23 -2.41
CA ILE A 188 34.42 25.89 -2.73
C ILE A 188 35.06 25.26 -3.97
N ASN A 189 34.99 23.94 -4.12
CA ASN A 189 35.55 23.23 -5.27
C ASN A 189 34.82 23.50 -6.60
N ILE A 190 33.51 23.79 -6.57
CA ILE A 190 32.73 24.13 -7.78
C ILE A 190 33.04 25.57 -8.25
N ALA A 191 33.26 26.50 -7.31
CA ALA A 191 33.58 27.89 -7.66
C ALA A 191 34.98 28.07 -8.30
N GLU A 192 35.93 27.18 -8.02
CA GLU A 192 37.26 27.22 -8.67
C GLU A 192 37.28 26.60 -10.08
N PHE A 193 36.31 25.73 -10.41
CA PHE A 193 36.21 25.12 -11.74
C PHE A 193 35.60 26.06 -12.80
N ASP A 194 34.68 26.93 -12.41
CA ASP A 194 34.05 27.93 -13.30
C ASP A 194 34.92 29.19 -13.54
N ALA A 195 36.01 29.36 -12.78
CA ALA A 195 36.95 30.47 -12.97
C ALA A 195 38.12 30.12 -13.93
N SER A 196 38.18 28.90 -14.47
CA SER A 196 39.30 28.40 -15.27
C SER A 196 38.93 27.85 -16.66
N ASN A 197 37.71 28.10 -17.16
CA ASN A 197 37.30 27.81 -18.56
C ASN A 197 36.77 29.05 -19.28
#